data_AF-A0A1F6K645-F1
#
_entry.id   AF-A0A1F6K645-F1
#
_cell.length_a   1.000
_cell.length_b   1.000
_cell.length_c   1.000
_cell.angle_alpha   90.00
_cell.angle_beta   90.00
_cell.angle_gamma   90.00
#
_symmetry.space_group_name_H-M   'P 1'
#
loop_
_entity.id
_entity.type
_entity.pdbx_description
1 polymer ?
#
loop_
_entity_poly.entity_id
_entity_poly.type
_entity_poly.pdbx_seq_one_letter_code
_entity_poly.pdbx_strand_id
1 'polypeptide(L)'
;MKKKLPSSFPKKEKKLLIKTISKSFLWFLIGVSLGLFFLISFAFILFQNKYKNVIYSGVSVNGINFGGKTQSEVKDFFIQKNIKIADVKFVLHESQNTATISAKQISLGYDSDLIAEQTYSIGRSKNILSNITLILSAYINGVNLPPSYRYSESQFLTFIKPITQNINIQPIDALFTFKDGKVNAFRPSSDGVEVNMEELKNKLSLKIPYVTSLEKPQTIVISIPIKVVKPKVTTDKANSLGIKELVGKGTSLFQHSIANRIHNITLASARLDGILIAPNEVFSFNKAVGDISAFTGYKQAYVIENGKTVLGDGGGVCQVSTTLFRAALDAGLP
;
A
#
# COMPACT_ATOMS: atom_id res chain seq x y z
N MET A 1 -14.08 97.11 -34.96
CA MET A 1 -13.19 96.32 -35.84
C MET A 1 -13.19 94.85 -35.43
N LYS A 2 -14.02 94.01 -36.05
CA LYS A 2 -13.94 92.53 -35.93
C LYS A 2 -13.30 92.01 -37.22
N LYS A 3 -11.99 91.78 -37.24
CA LYS A 3 -11.33 91.06 -38.34
C LYS A 3 -11.62 89.57 -38.17
N LYS A 4 -12.55 89.08 -38.99
CA LYS A 4 -12.85 87.64 -39.18
C LYS A 4 -11.59 86.91 -39.62
N LEU A 5 -11.33 85.74 -39.03
CA LEU A 5 -10.33 84.78 -39.50
C LEU A 5 -10.61 84.38 -40.97
N PRO A 6 -9.60 84.30 -41.85
CA PRO A 6 -9.79 83.77 -43.19
C PRO A 6 -10.00 82.26 -43.18
N SER A 7 -10.80 81.85 -44.16
CA SER A 7 -11.48 80.57 -44.36
C SER A 7 -10.61 79.45 -44.92
N SER A 8 -10.75 78.28 -44.29
CA SER A 8 -10.74 76.92 -44.84
C SER A 8 -9.77 76.56 -45.99
N PHE A 9 -8.72 75.81 -45.65
CA PHE A 9 -7.99 74.94 -46.57
C PHE A 9 -8.95 74.04 -47.40
N PRO A 10 -8.66 73.81 -48.70
CA PRO A 10 -9.47 72.97 -49.57
C PRO A 10 -9.55 71.52 -49.06
N LYS A 11 -10.75 70.93 -49.08
CA LYS A 11 -11.05 69.61 -48.48
C LYS A 11 -10.12 68.47 -48.94
N LYS A 12 -9.58 68.51 -50.17
CA LYS A 12 -8.66 67.48 -50.70
C LYS A 12 -7.27 67.53 -50.06
N GLU A 13 -6.69 68.70 -49.87
CA GLU A 13 -5.34 68.86 -49.29
C GLU A 13 -5.33 68.53 -47.80
N LYS A 14 -6.36 68.94 -47.05
CA LYS A 14 -6.56 68.50 -45.66
C LYS A 14 -6.62 66.97 -45.55
N LYS A 15 -7.33 66.30 -46.48
CA LYS A 15 -7.47 64.84 -46.49
C LYS A 15 -6.14 64.14 -46.77
N LEU A 16 -5.31 64.70 -47.66
CA LEU A 16 -3.98 64.17 -47.96
C LEU A 16 -3.02 64.37 -46.79
N LEU A 17 -3.02 65.55 -46.16
CA LEU A 17 -2.17 65.87 -45.00
C LEU A 17 -2.51 65.00 -43.79
N ILE A 18 -3.81 64.80 -43.51
CA ILE A 18 -4.29 63.89 -42.46
C ILE A 18 -3.85 62.45 -42.74
N LYS A 19 -3.87 62.00 -44.00
CA LYS A 19 -3.46 60.64 -44.41
C LYS A 19 -1.94 60.42 -44.27
N THR A 20 -1.13 61.45 -44.51
CA THR A 20 0.32 61.39 -44.32
C THR A 20 0.68 61.41 -42.83
N ILE A 21 0.06 62.31 -42.05
CA ILE A 21 0.24 62.36 -40.59
C ILE A 21 -0.20 61.05 -39.93
N SER A 22 -1.33 60.46 -40.35
CA SER A 22 -1.78 59.17 -39.83
C SER A 22 -0.82 58.03 -40.17
N LYS A 23 -0.16 58.07 -41.34
CA LYS A 23 0.84 57.07 -41.74
C LYS A 23 2.13 57.22 -40.94
N SER A 24 2.62 58.44 -40.72
CA SER A 24 3.78 58.70 -39.87
C SER A 24 3.53 58.34 -38.41
N PHE A 25 2.35 58.65 -37.89
CA PHE A 25 1.94 58.24 -36.54
C PHE A 25 1.85 56.72 -36.40
N LEU A 26 1.34 56.02 -37.41
CA LEU A 26 1.33 54.56 -37.46
C LEU A 26 2.76 53.97 -37.41
N TRP A 27 3.69 54.47 -38.22
CA TRP A 27 5.09 54.02 -38.19
C TRP A 27 5.79 54.30 -36.86
N PHE A 28 5.49 55.44 -36.24
CA PHE A 28 5.96 55.75 -34.89
C PHE A 28 5.43 54.73 -33.86
N LEU A 29 4.12 54.44 -33.86
CA LEU A 29 3.52 53.43 -32.98
C LEU A 29 4.13 52.03 -33.19
N ILE A 30 4.38 51.65 -34.44
CA ILE A 30 5.04 50.37 -34.77
C ILE A 30 6.46 50.36 -34.21
N GLY A 31 7.23 51.45 -34.39
CA GLY A 31 8.58 51.58 -33.85
C GLY A 31 8.61 51.48 -32.32
N VAL A 32 7.68 52.16 -31.63
CA VAL A 32 7.53 52.05 -30.17
C VAL A 32 7.16 50.63 -29.74
N SER A 33 6.21 50.00 -30.44
CA SER A 33 5.80 48.61 -30.15
C SER A 33 6.95 47.63 -30.34
N LEU A 34 7.75 47.78 -31.40
CA LEU A 34 8.95 46.96 -31.65
C LEU A 34 10.01 47.19 -30.58
N GLY A 35 10.29 48.45 -30.23
CA GLY A 35 11.22 48.79 -29.15
C GLY A 35 10.80 48.17 -27.82
N LEU A 36 9.51 48.25 -27.47
CA LEU A 36 8.96 47.63 -26.27
C LEU A 36 9.09 46.10 -26.30
N PHE A 37 8.80 45.48 -27.46
CA PHE A 37 8.95 44.04 -27.65
C PHE A 37 10.39 43.57 -27.45
N PHE A 38 11.38 44.27 -28.01
CA PHE A 38 12.80 43.95 -27.80
C PHE A 38 13.24 44.16 -26.35
N LEU A 39 12.79 45.23 -25.69
CA LEU A 39 13.06 45.47 -24.28
C LEU A 39 12.49 44.37 -23.39
N ILE A 40 11.23 43.97 -23.61
CA ILE A 40 10.57 42.89 -22.87
C ILE A 40 11.30 41.56 -23.14
N SER A 41 11.65 41.28 -24.38
CA SER A 41 12.38 40.05 -24.76
C SER A 41 13.76 40.00 -24.12
N PHE A 42 14.49 41.12 -24.10
CA PHE A 42 15.80 41.23 -23.45
C PHE A 42 15.69 41.06 -21.94
N ALA A 43 14.73 41.73 -21.29
CA ALA A 43 14.45 41.57 -19.88
C ALA A 43 14.06 40.11 -19.55
N PHE A 44 13.27 39.47 -20.40
CA PHE A 44 12.90 38.06 -20.26
C PHE A 44 14.12 37.14 -20.37
N ILE A 45 15.04 37.37 -21.31
CA ILE A 45 16.29 36.60 -21.44
C ILE A 45 17.15 36.75 -20.18
N LEU A 46 17.34 37.99 -19.68
CA LEU A 46 18.08 38.24 -18.45
C LEU A 46 17.43 37.54 -17.25
N PHE A 47 16.11 37.60 -17.16
CA PHE A 47 15.33 36.92 -16.13
C PHE A 47 15.52 35.40 -16.19
N GLN A 48 15.36 34.80 -17.37
CA GLN A 48 15.58 33.36 -17.58
C GLN A 48 17.01 32.95 -17.23
N ASN A 49 18.01 33.76 -17.60
CA ASN A 49 19.41 33.47 -17.29
C ASN A 49 19.69 33.55 -15.78
N LYS A 50 19.15 34.57 -15.09
CA LYS A 50 19.27 34.72 -13.63
C LYS A 50 18.67 33.53 -12.88
N TYR A 51 17.52 33.02 -13.33
CA TYR A 51 16.80 31.93 -12.68
C TYR A 51 17.03 30.56 -13.33
N LYS A 52 18.08 30.43 -14.15
CA LYS A 52 18.33 29.19 -14.91
C LYS A 52 18.54 27.97 -14.00
N ASN A 53 19.21 28.14 -12.87
CA ASN A 53 19.58 27.04 -11.95
C ASN A 53 19.09 27.28 -10.50
N VAL A 54 18.25 28.30 -10.29
CA VAL A 54 17.79 28.69 -8.96
C VAL A 54 16.28 28.83 -8.93
N ILE A 55 15.71 28.57 -7.78
CA ILE A 55 14.27 28.65 -7.52
C ILE A 55 13.81 30.11 -7.63
N TYR A 56 12.59 30.32 -8.15
CA TYR A 56 12.04 31.68 -8.28
C TYR A 56 11.85 32.33 -6.90
N SER A 57 12.05 33.64 -6.85
CA SER A 57 11.88 34.42 -5.62
C SER A 57 10.45 34.28 -5.08
N GLY A 58 10.34 34.15 -3.75
CA GLY A 58 9.06 34.02 -3.04
C GLY A 58 8.49 32.61 -2.98
N VAL A 59 9.19 31.61 -3.51
CA VAL A 59 8.89 30.19 -3.24
C VAL A 59 9.48 29.80 -1.88
N SER A 60 8.66 29.16 -1.05
CA SER A 60 9.02 28.71 0.29
C SER A 60 8.47 27.30 0.56
N VAL A 61 9.05 26.63 1.56
CA VAL A 61 8.56 25.33 2.07
C VAL A 61 8.36 25.46 3.56
N ASN A 62 7.15 25.22 4.04
CA ASN A 62 6.77 25.41 5.44
C ASN A 62 7.21 26.78 6.00
N GLY A 63 7.05 27.85 5.20
CA GLY A 63 7.42 29.23 5.54
C GLY A 63 8.91 29.57 5.37
N ILE A 64 9.77 28.60 5.06
CA ILE A 64 11.21 28.84 4.83
C ILE A 64 11.43 29.22 3.38
N ASN A 65 11.93 30.43 3.12
CA ASN A 65 12.15 30.95 1.78
C ASN A 65 13.38 30.30 1.10
N PHE A 66 13.18 29.75 -0.09
CA PHE A 66 14.23 29.16 -0.93
C PHE A 66 14.40 29.89 -2.27
N GLY A 67 13.75 31.04 -2.45
CA GLY A 67 13.93 31.87 -3.63
C GLY A 67 15.39 32.27 -3.83
N GLY A 68 15.91 32.03 -5.04
CA GLY A 68 17.32 32.27 -5.38
C GLY A 68 18.27 31.15 -4.95
N LYS A 69 17.79 30.10 -4.27
CA LYS A 69 18.58 28.90 -3.96
C LYS A 69 18.57 27.89 -5.10
N THR A 70 19.65 27.15 -5.25
CA THR A 70 19.74 26.01 -6.15
C THR A 70 19.01 24.79 -5.58
N GLN A 71 18.65 23.83 -6.44
CA GLN A 71 18.08 22.56 -5.99
C GLN A 71 18.99 21.82 -5.01
N SER A 72 20.31 21.88 -5.22
CA SER A 72 21.30 21.26 -4.31
C SER A 72 21.24 21.90 -2.93
N GLU A 73 21.21 23.23 -2.84
CA GLU A 73 21.13 23.91 -1.54
C GLU A 73 19.85 23.57 -0.77
N VAL A 74 18.71 23.44 -1.47
CA VAL A 74 17.45 22.99 -0.86
C VAL A 74 17.55 21.55 -0.38
N LYS A 75 18.07 20.66 -1.23
CA LYS A 75 18.28 19.25 -0.89
C LYS A 75 19.19 19.12 0.34
N ASP A 76 20.33 19.80 0.34
CA ASP A 76 21.30 19.79 1.43
C ASP A 76 20.70 20.31 2.73
N PHE A 77 19.89 21.36 2.66
CA PHE A 77 19.17 21.88 3.82
C PHE A 77 18.28 20.81 4.50
N PHE A 78 17.49 20.07 3.71
CA PHE A 78 16.63 19.00 4.24
C PHE A 78 17.41 17.74 4.64
N ILE A 79 18.55 17.45 3.98
CA ILE A 79 19.47 16.40 4.44
C ILE A 79 20.01 16.73 5.84
N GLN A 80 20.42 17.97 6.08
CA GLN A 80 20.90 18.39 7.41
C GLN A 80 19.79 18.31 8.47
N LYS A 81 18.54 18.61 8.11
CA LYS A 81 17.39 18.37 8.99
C LYS A 81 17.19 16.88 9.30
N ASN A 82 17.33 16.01 8.30
CA ASN A 82 17.21 14.56 8.47
C ASN A 82 18.30 13.99 9.39
N ILE A 83 19.54 14.51 9.33
CA ILE A 83 20.62 14.08 10.22
C ILE A 83 20.27 14.34 11.69
N LYS A 84 19.65 15.48 12.02
CA LYS A 84 19.28 15.84 13.39
C LYS A 84 18.24 14.91 14.02
N ILE A 85 17.40 14.30 13.20
CA ILE A 85 16.32 13.41 13.64
C ILE A 85 16.66 11.93 13.46
N ALA A 86 17.84 11.61 12.90
CA ALA A 86 18.23 10.24 12.55
C ALA A 86 18.13 9.27 13.75
N ASP A 87 18.45 9.75 14.95
CA ASP A 87 18.46 8.95 16.18
C ASP A 87 17.14 9.01 16.97
N VAL A 88 16.09 9.66 16.44
CA VAL A 88 14.74 9.58 17.03
C VAL A 88 14.30 8.12 17.05
N LYS A 89 13.85 7.64 18.21
CA LYS A 89 13.45 6.24 18.42
C LYS A 89 11.94 6.13 18.46
N PHE A 90 11.39 5.17 17.73
CA PHE A 90 10.00 4.75 17.81
C PHE A 90 9.91 3.48 18.64
N VAL A 91 9.25 3.57 19.79
CA VAL A 91 8.95 2.45 20.66
C VAL A 91 7.54 1.95 20.31
N LEU A 92 7.50 0.83 19.60
CA LEU A 92 6.28 0.13 19.23
C LEU A 92 5.95 -0.87 20.36
N HIS A 93 4.74 -0.81 20.91
CA HIS A 93 4.36 -1.68 22.01
C HIS A 93 2.95 -2.25 21.86
N GLU A 94 2.78 -3.48 22.32
CA GLU A 94 1.51 -4.20 22.48
C GLU A 94 1.65 -5.13 23.69
N SER A 95 0.95 -4.86 24.79
CA SER A 95 1.02 -5.68 26.00
C SER A 95 2.47 -5.95 26.47
N GLN A 96 2.98 -7.17 26.30
CA GLN A 96 4.34 -7.60 26.65
C GLN A 96 5.36 -7.50 25.49
N ASN A 97 4.89 -7.24 24.27
CA ASN A 97 5.73 -7.12 23.09
C ASN A 97 6.17 -5.67 22.91
N THR A 98 7.48 -5.43 22.92
CA THR A 98 8.05 -4.11 22.66
C THR A 98 9.17 -4.19 21.63
N ALA A 99 9.24 -3.19 20.76
CA ALA A 99 10.32 -3.07 19.81
C ALA A 99 10.67 -1.61 19.58
N THR A 100 11.97 -1.36 19.36
CA THR A 100 12.47 -0.01 19.15
C THR A 100 13.16 0.08 17.80
N ILE A 101 12.75 1.03 16.97
CA ILE A 101 13.40 1.34 15.69
C ILE A 101 13.72 2.82 15.60
N SER A 102 14.88 3.19 15.06
CA SER A 102 15.21 4.59 14.83
C SER A 102 14.71 5.10 13.48
N ALA A 103 14.54 6.42 13.36
CA ALA A 103 14.23 7.08 12.09
C ALA A 103 15.25 6.72 11.00
N LYS A 104 16.53 6.65 11.35
CA LYS A 104 17.62 6.23 10.43
C LYS A 104 17.40 4.83 9.86
N GLN A 105 16.98 3.87 10.68
CA GLN A 105 16.80 2.47 10.25
C GLN A 105 15.67 2.28 9.23
N ILE A 106 14.66 3.14 9.27
CA ILE A 106 13.57 3.19 8.27
C ILE A 106 13.73 4.33 7.28
N SER A 107 14.90 4.98 7.21
CA SER A 107 15.15 6.10 6.30
C SER A 107 14.07 7.21 6.38
N LEU A 108 13.53 7.46 7.58
CA LEU A 108 12.47 8.43 7.82
C LEU A 108 13.02 9.85 7.84
N GLY A 109 12.36 10.76 7.14
CA GLY A 109 12.67 12.18 7.16
C GLY A 109 11.93 12.97 6.08
N TYR A 110 12.41 14.19 5.83
CA TYR A 110 12.01 14.98 4.67
C TYR A 110 12.45 14.29 3.39
N ASP A 111 11.58 14.31 2.39
CA ASP A 111 11.92 13.92 1.03
C ASP A 111 12.66 15.06 0.33
N SER A 112 13.97 15.15 0.61
CA SER A 112 14.84 16.22 0.14
C SER A 112 14.88 16.35 -1.39
N ASP A 113 14.77 15.23 -2.10
CA ASP A 113 14.78 15.20 -3.56
C ASP A 113 13.46 15.74 -4.11
N LEU A 114 12.33 15.22 -3.61
CA LEU A 114 11.01 15.66 -4.04
C LEU A 114 10.77 17.15 -3.71
N ILE A 115 11.19 17.62 -2.54
CA ILE A 115 11.05 19.04 -2.17
C ILE A 115 11.89 19.94 -3.11
N ALA A 116 13.13 19.54 -3.41
CA ALA A 116 13.99 20.30 -4.33
C ALA A 116 13.43 20.32 -5.76
N GLU A 117 12.80 19.23 -6.20
CA GLU A 117 12.12 19.15 -7.50
C GLU A 117 10.84 20.00 -7.53
N GLN A 118 9.98 19.88 -6.52
CA GLN A 118 8.73 20.62 -6.41
C GLN A 118 8.97 22.14 -6.36
N THR A 119 9.91 22.59 -5.53
CA THR A 119 10.25 24.02 -5.42
C THR A 119 10.81 24.59 -6.72
N TYR A 120 11.65 23.83 -7.43
CA TYR A 120 12.23 24.27 -8.69
C TYR A 120 11.24 24.20 -9.86
N SER A 121 10.32 23.24 -9.88
CA SER A 121 9.34 23.11 -10.97
C SER A 121 8.25 24.20 -10.97
N ILE A 122 8.08 24.96 -9.87
CA ILE A 122 7.17 26.11 -9.84
C ILE A 122 7.53 27.09 -10.96
N GLY A 123 6.55 27.40 -11.81
CA GLY A 123 6.75 28.31 -12.94
C GLY A 123 7.54 27.72 -14.11
N ARG A 124 7.80 26.39 -14.13
CA ARG A 124 8.61 25.71 -15.17
C ARG A 124 7.88 24.55 -15.86
N SER A 125 6.54 24.60 -15.94
CA SER A 125 5.73 23.59 -16.64
C SER A 125 5.72 23.79 -18.17
N LYS A 126 5.06 22.89 -18.91
CA LYS A 126 4.82 23.06 -20.35
C LYS A 126 3.87 24.23 -20.68
N ASN A 127 3.04 24.65 -19.73
CA ASN A 127 2.06 25.72 -19.94
C ASN A 127 2.65 27.09 -19.56
N ILE A 128 2.97 27.90 -20.57
CA ILE A 128 3.62 29.20 -20.41
C ILE A 128 2.75 30.20 -19.63
N LEU A 129 1.43 30.23 -19.86
CA LEU A 129 0.53 31.17 -19.17
C LEU A 129 0.47 30.83 -17.67
N SER A 130 0.30 29.56 -17.34
CA SER A 130 0.33 29.10 -15.94
C SER A 130 1.67 29.39 -15.28
N ASN A 131 2.78 29.25 -16.01
CA ASN A 131 4.10 29.59 -15.47
C ASN A 131 4.22 31.07 -15.10
N ILE A 132 3.80 31.97 -15.99
CA ILE A 132 3.86 33.41 -15.74
C ILE A 132 3.03 33.78 -14.52
N THR A 133 1.80 33.25 -14.41
CA THR A 133 0.93 33.52 -13.25
C THR A 133 1.53 33.00 -11.94
N LEU A 134 2.13 31.81 -11.93
CA LEU A 134 2.80 31.25 -10.76
C LEU A 134 4.04 32.06 -10.37
N ILE A 135 4.85 32.49 -11.33
CA ILE A 135 6.04 33.32 -11.07
C ILE A 135 5.64 34.67 -10.46
N LEU A 136 4.63 35.33 -11.03
CA LEU A 136 4.12 36.60 -10.50
C LEU A 136 3.50 36.43 -9.11
N SER A 137 2.70 35.37 -8.91
CA SER A 137 2.11 35.06 -7.61
C SER A 137 3.20 34.76 -6.56
N ALA A 138 4.22 33.99 -6.91
CA ALA A 138 5.36 33.74 -6.03
C ALA A 138 6.05 35.06 -5.63
N TYR A 139 6.22 36.00 -6.56
CA TYR A 139 6.87 37.28 -6.26
C TYR A 139 6.01 38.21 -5.39
N ILE A 140 4.69 38.30 -5.66
CA ILE A 140 3.79 39.26 -4.99
C ILE A 140 3.24 38.69 -3.68
N ASN A 141 2.70 37.47 -3.73
CA ASN A 141 1.98 36.83 -2.63
C ASN A 141 2.83 35.78 -1.89
N GLY A 142 3.89 35.29 -2.52
CA GLY A 142 4.59 34.10 -2.07
C GLY A 142 3.87 32.82 -2.49
N VAL A 143 4.65 31.75 -2.70
CA VAL A 143 4.13 30.38 -2.86
C VAL A 143 4.75 29.54 -1.76
N ASN A 144 3.94 29.12 -0.80
CA ASN A 144 4.38 28.25 0.28
C ASN A 144 3.93 26.81 0.03
N LEU A 145 4.90 25.93 -0.19
CA LEU A 145 4.65 24.51 -0.39
C LEU A 145 4.60 23.78 0.96
N PRO A 146 3.69 22.80 1.11
CA PRO A 146 3.78 21.88 2.24
C PRO A 146 5.07 21.06 2.13
N PRO A 147 5.70 20.68 3.25
CA PRO A 147 6.82 19.76 3.23
C PRO A 147 6.37 18.37 2.78
N SER A 148 7.27 17.67 2.08
CA SER A 148 7.09 16.26 1.71
C SER A 148 7.97 15.36 2.57
N TYR A 149 7.46 14.20 2.95
CA TYR A 149 8.14 13.26 3.83
C TYR A 149 8.27 11.88 3.19
N ARG A 150 9.27 11.13 3.64
CA ARG A 150 9.50 9.75 3.21
C ARG A 150 9.90 8.87 4.39
N TYR A 151 9.63 7.58 4.24
CA TYR A 151 10.25 6.50 5.00
C TYR A 151 10.25 5.24 4.12
N SER A 152 11.12 4.29 4.43
CA SER A 152 11.17 3.01 3.74
C SER A 152 10.14 2.05 4.35
N GLU A 153 9.04 1.84 3.63
CA GLU A 153 8.02 0.87 4.02
C GLU A 153 8.63 -0.54 4.09
N SER A 154 9.52 -0.92 3.16
CA SER A 154 10.16 -2.24 3.17
C SER A 154 11.05 -2.45 4.40
N GLN A 155 11.84 -1.46 4.82
CA GLN A 155 12.64 -1.54 6.05
C GLN A 155 11.74 -1.63 7.29
N PHE A 156 10.66 -0.84 7.33
CA PHE A 156 9.68 -0.89 8.42
C PHE A 156 9.00 -2.27 8.52
N LEU A 157 8.53 -2.82 7.40
CA LEU A 157 7.91 -4.14 7.33
C LEU A 157 8.89 -5.26 7.71
N THR A 158 10.15 -5.17 7.29
CA THR A 158 11.19 -6.13 7.67
C THR A 158 11.45 -6.10 9.17
N PHE A 159 11.49 -4.90 9.76
CA PHE A 159 11.70 -4.72 11.19
C PHE A 159 10.52 -5.22 12.03
N ILE A 160 9.28 -4.93 11.62
CA ILE A 160 8.10 -5.24 12.44
C ILE A 160 7.70 -6.72 12.35
N LYS A 161 8.08 -7.41 11.28
CA LYS A 161 7.70 -8.80 11.01
C LYS A 161 7.92 -9.76 12.19
N PRO A 162 9.09 -9.81 12.86
CA PRO A 162 9.29 -10.72 13.99
C PRO A 162 8.33 -10.46 15.15
N ILE A 163 8.04 -9.19 15.44
CA ILE A 163 7.11 -8.81 16.51
C ILE A 163 5.67 -9.15 16.13
N THR A 164 5.29 -8.90 14.87
CA THR A 164 3.95 -9.31 14.39
C THR A 164 3.77 -10.81 14.45
N GLN A 165 4.80 -11.62 14.22
CA GLN A 165 4.71 -13.08 14.32
C GLN A 165 4.46 -13.56 15.75
N ASN A 166 4.95 -12.83 16.76
CA ASN A 166 4.69 -13.13 18.17
C ASN A 166 3.30 -12.68 18.63
N ILE A 167 2.77 -11.60 18.04
CA ILE A 167 1.43 -11.07 18.36
C ILE A 167 0.34 -11.83 17.59
N ASN A 168 0.62 -12.27 16.37
CA ASN A 168 -0.36 -12.88 15.50
C ASN A 168 -0.69 -14.31 15.96
N ILE A 169 -1.87 -14.47 16.54
CA ILE A 169 -2.41 -15.75 16.99
C ILE A 169 -3.49 -16.16 16.00
N GLN A 170 -3.33 -17.32 15.36
CA GLN A 170 -4.36 -17.84 14.46
C GLN A 170 -5.62 -18.21 15.24
N PRO A 171 -6.82 -17.94 14.71
CA PRO A 171 -8.05 -18.38 15.35
C PRO A 171 -8.11 -19.91 15.37
N ILE A 172 -8.74 -20.43 16.40
CA ILE A 172 -8.91 -21.87 16.61
C ILE A 172 -10.36 -22.21 16.33
N ASP A 173 -10.61 -23.03 15.30
CA ASP A 173 -11.95 -23.54 15.00
C ASP A 173 -12.39 -24.58 16.04
N ALA A 174 -13.71 -24.61 16.30
CA ALA A 174 -14.35 -25.64 17.10
C ALA A 174 -14.28 -27.00 16.37
N LEU A 175 -13.97 -28.07 17.10
CA LEU A 175 -13.94 -29.45 16.60
C LEU A 175 -14.95 -30.31 17.36
N PHE A 176 -15.59 -31.26 16.68
CA PHE A 176 -16.55 -32.18 17.28
C PHE A 176 -15.89 -33.49 17.72
N THR A 177 -16.28 -34.02 18.87
CA THR A 177 -16.00 -35.41 19.28
C THR A 177 -17.29 -36.11 19.65
N PHE A 178 -17.37 -37.41 19.37
CA PHE A 178 -18.49 -38.24 19.78
C PHE A 178 -18.14 -38.93 21.09
N LYS A 179 -18.93 -38.67 22.15
CA LYS A 179 -18.85 -39.41 23.41
C LYS A 179 -20.23 -39.98 23.71
N ASP A 180 -20.31 -41.28 23.97
CA ASP A 180 -21.56 -42.00 24.26
C ASP A 180 -22.65 -41.80 23.18
N GLY A 181 -22.25 -41.76 21.91
CA GLY A 181 -23.17 -41.59 20.77
C GLY A 181 -23.66 -40.15 20.53
N LYS A 182 -23.33 -39.20 21.42
CA LYS A 182 -23.69 -37.78 21.30
C LYS A 182 -22.50 -36.94 20.85
N VAL A 183 -22.80 -35.92 20.04
CA VAL A 183 -21.82 -34.92 19.62
C VAL A 183 -21.53 -33.98 20.77
N ASN A 184 -20.26 -33.88 21.17
CA ASN A 184 -19.77 -32.88 22.11
C ASN A 184 -18.65 -32.08 21.45
N ALA A 185 -18.64 -30.76 21.62
CA ALA A 185 -17.53 -29.94 21.14
C ALA A 185 -16.26 -30.30 21.94
N PHE A 186 -15.22 -30.78 21.25
CA PHE A 186 -13.94 -31.21 21.81
C PHE A 186 -13.11 -30.04 22.32
N ARG A 187 -13.10 -28.96 21.54
CA ARG A 187 -12.28 -27.78 21.75
C ARG A 187 -13.13 -26.55 21.45
N PRO A 188 -13.37 -25.65 22.43
CA PRO A 188 -14.08 -24.42 22.16
C PRO A 188 -13.29 -23.60 21.13
N SER A 189 -14.01 -22.92 20.24
CA SER A 189 -13.38 -21.99 19.32
C SER A 189 -12.76 -20.83 20.08
N SER A 190 -11.55 -20.42 19.72
CA SER A 190 -10.93 -19.22 20.26
C SER A 190 -10.71 -18.22 19.14
N ASP A 191 -10.98 -16.95 19.44
CA ASP A 191 -10.61 -15.87 18.56
C ASP A 191 -9.09 -15.83 18.38
N GLY A 192 -8.68 -15.48 17.17
CA GLY A 192 -7.33 -15.11 16.85
C GLY A 192 -7.11 -13.62 17.03
N VAL A 193 -5.85 -13.22 16.98
CA VAL A 193 -5.41 -11.83 17.03
C VAL A 193 -4.47 -11.60 15.88
N GLU A 194 -4.64 -10.49 15.17
CA GLU A 194 -3.73 -10.08 14.11
C GLU A 194 -3.38 -8.60 14.26
N VAL A 195 -2.13 -8.22 13.99
CA VAL A 195 -1.74 -6.81 13.93
C VAL A 195 -2.47 -6.11 12.78
N ASN A 196 -3.12 -4.98 13.07
CA ASN A 196 -3.69 -4.11 12.06
C ASN A 196 -2.58 -3.28 11.40
N MET A 197 -1.95 -3.85 10.37
CA MET A 197 -0.81 -3.22 9.68
C MET A 197 -1.16 -1.88 9.03
N GLU A 198 -2.39 -1.71 8.54
CA GLU A 198 -2.83 -0.46 7.93
C GLU A 198 -2.91 0.66 8.98
N GLU A 199 -3.58 0.40 10.11
CA GLU A 199 -3.70 1.36 11.19
C GLU A 199 -2.33 1.66 11.82
N LEU A 200 -1.44 0.67 11.93
CA LEU A 200 -0.08 0.88 12.41
C LEU A 200 0.70 1.86 11.52
N LYS A 201 0.65 1.66 10.20
CA LYS A 201 1.27 2.57 9.23
C LYS A 201 0.67 3.97 9.31
N ASN A 202 -0.64 4.09 9.48
CA ASN A 202 -1.30 5.38 9.65
C ASN A 202 -0.85 6.09 10.94
N LYS A 203 -0.76 5.36 12.06
CA LYS A 203 -0.23 5.89 13.32
C LYS A 203 1.21 6.38 13.18
N LEU A 204 2.07 5.64 12.46
CA LEU A 204 3.44 6.08 12.16
C LEU A 204 3.44 7.35 11.31
N SER A 205 2.69 7.37 10.20
CA SER A 205 2.60 8.51 9.29
C SER A 205 2.15 9.80 9.99
N LEU A 206 1.16 9.70 10.89
CA LEU A 206 0.68 10.85 11.69
C LEU A 206 1.75 11.43 12.63
N LYS A 207 2.77 10.65 13.01
CA LYS A 207 3.88 11.12 13.85
C LYS A 207 5.03 11.75 13.05
N ILE A 208 5.11 11.53 11.73
CA ILE A 208 6.22 12.02 10.90
C ILE A 208 6.35 13.56 10.93
N PRO A 209 5.27 14.36 10.77
CA PRO A 209 5.40 15.82 10.83
C PRO A 209 5.94 16.32 12.17
N TYR A 210 5.50 15.70 13.27
CA TYR A 210 6.02 16.01 14.61
C TYR A 210 7.50 15.65 14.73
N VAL A 211 7.88 14.42 14.35
CA VAL A 211 9.27 13.94 14.45
C VAL A 211 10.23 14.79 13.63
N THR A 212 9.83 15.17 12.42
CA THR A 212 10.66 15.99 11.52
C THR A 212 10.79 17.45 11.97
N SER A 213 9.89 17.93 12.83
CA SER A 213 9.98 19.25 13.45
C SER A 213 10.91 19.33 14.67
N LEU A 214 11.37 18.18 15.19
CA LEU A 214 12.22 18.14 16.38
C LEU A 214 13.62 18.69 16.12
N GLU A 215 14.17 19.39 17.12
CA GLU A 215 15.56 19.87 17.07
C GLU A 215 16.57 18.87 17.65
N LYS A 216 16.10 17.94 18.49
CA LYS A 216 16.91 16.93 19.17
C LYS A 216 16.22 15.56 19.11
N PRO A 217 16.97 14.45 19.07
CA PRO A 217 16.40 13.11 19.14
C PRO A 217 15.55 12.90 20.40
N GLN A 218 14.38 12.29 20.22
CA GLN A 218 13.47 11.93 21.30
C GLN A 218 12.94 10.51 21.09
N THR A 219 12.26 9.98 22.11
CA THR A 219 11.56 8.71 22.03
C THR A 219 10.08 8.96 21.79
N ILE A 220 9.53 8.35 20.75
CA ILE A 220 8.12 8.42 20.37
C ILE A 220 7.50 7.06 20.61
N VAL A 221 6.43 7.02 21.39
CA VAL A 221 5.71 5.78 21.67
C VAL A 221 4.54 5.64 20.70
N ILE A 222 4.40 4.46 20.10
CA ILE A 222 3.28 4.08 19.24
C ILE A 222 2.73 2.74 19.71
N SER A 223 1.44 2.68 20.00
CA SER A 223 0.74 1.41 20.28
C SER A 223 0.57 0.62 18.97
N ILE A 224 0.89 -0.67 18.97
CA ILE A 224 0.58 -1.56 17.85
C ILE A 224 -0.91 -1.90 17.91
N PRO A 225 -1.72 -1.48 16.93
CA PRO A 225 -3.13 -1.83 16.89
C PRO A 225 -3.30 -3.30 16.52
N ILE A 226 -4.24 -3.97 17.20
CA ILE A 226 -4.63 -5.34 16.93
C ILE A 226 -6.08 -5.39 16.47
N LYS A 227 -6.41 -6.37 15.63
CA LYS A 227 -7.78 -6.71 15.26
C LYS A 227 -8.05 -8.16 15.64
N VAL A 228 -9.27 -8.42 16.08
CA VAL A 228 -9.74 -9.76 16.44
C VAL A 228 -10.12 -10.49 15.16
N VAL A 229 -9.57 -11.68 14.95
CA VAL A 229 -9.90 -12.56 13.82
C VAL A 229 -10.80 -13.67 14.34
N LYS A 230 -12.03 -13.74 13.85
CA LYS A 230 -12.98 -14.78 14.28
C LYS A 230 -12.64 -16.13 13.64
N PRO A 231 -12.87 -17.26 14.34
CA PRO A 231 -12.76 -18.59 13.75
C PRO A 231 -13.84 -18.79 12.68
N LYS A 232 -13.54 -19.66 11.71
CA LYS A 232 -14.49 -20.01 10.62
C LYS A 232 -15.69 -20.77 11.18
N VAL A 233 -15.45 -21.63 12.18
CA VAL A 233 -16.49 -22.34 12.92
C VAL A 233 -16.39 -21.95 14.39
N THR A 234 -17.30 -21.09 14.83
CA THR A 234 -17.45 -20.75 16.25
C THR A 234 -18.15 -21.88 17.00
N THR A 235 -17.94 -21.98 18.32
CA THR A 235 -18.63 -22.96 19.18
C THR A 235 -20.16 -22.83 19.06
N ASP A 236 -20.69 -21.60 19.01
CA ASP A 236 -22.13 -21.35 18.87
C ASP A 236 -22.65 -21.85 17.51
N LYS A 237 -21.88 -21.59 16.44
CA LYS A 237 -22.23 -22.06 15.11
C LYS A 237 -22.19 -23.57 15.04
N ALA A 238 -21.18 -24.21 15.64
CA ALA A 238 -21.05 -25.66 15.74
C ALA A 238 -22.30 -26.30 16.39
N ASN A 239 -22.81 -25.73 17.48
CA ASN A 239 -24.05 -26.18 18.12
C ASN A 239 -25.30 -25.99 17.23
N SER A 240 -25.29 -24.99 16.34
CA SER A 240 -26.39 -24.72 15.40
C SER A 240 -26.35 -25.53 14.10
N LEU A 241 -25.26 -26.26 13.81
CA LEU A 241 -25.12 -27.06 12.58
C LEU A 241 -26.07 -28.27 12.50
N GLY A 242 -26.80 -28.57 13.57
CA GLY A 242 -27.78 -29.66 13.60
C GLY A 242 -27.15 -31.06 13.66
N ILE A 243 -25.85 -31.17 13.88
CA ILE A 243 -25.14 -32.44 14.09
C ILE A 243 -25.42 -32.91 15.53
N LYS A 244 -26.32 -33.87 15.68
CA LYS A 244 -26.84 -34.31 16.99
C LYS A 244 -26.18 -35.59 17.51
N GLU A 245 -25.91 -36.53 16.61
CA GLU A 245 -25.51 -37.89 16.97
C GLU A 245 -24.68 -38.56 15.87
N LEU A 246 -24.03 -39.66 16.23
CA LEU A 246 -23.34 -40.51 15.27
C LEU A 246 -24.36 -41.34 14.49
N VAL A 247 -24.48 -41.09 13.19
CA VAL A 247 -25.46 -41.77 12.33
C VAL A 247 -24.92 -43.05 11.67
N GLY A 248 -23.60 -43.19 11.50
CA GLY A 248 -22.99 -44.39 10.91
C GLY A 248 -21.50 -44.49 11.20
N LYS A 249 -20.95 -45.71 11.20
CA LYS A 249 -19.55 -45.97 11.56
C LYS A 249 -18.96 -47.16 10.81
N GLY A 250 -18.05 -46.87 9.89
CA GLY A 250 -17.18 -47.88 9.28
C GLY A 250 -15.94 -48.14 10.15
N THR A 251 -15.62 -49.41 10.37
CA THR A 251 -14.39 -49.81 11.05
C THR A 251 -13.56 -50.74 10.16
N SER A 252 -12.25 -50.53 10.13
CA SER A 252 -11.29 -51.46 9.54
C SER A 252 -10.02 -51.49 10.39
N LEU A 253 -9.32 -52.63 10.36
CA LEU A 253 -8.06 -52.80 11.09
C LEU A 253 -6.91 -52.82 10.10
N PHE A 254 -5.76 -52.26 10.50
CA PHE A 254 -4.52 -52.29 9.72
C PHE A 254 -3.31 -52.65 10.59
N GLN A 255 -3.55 -53.21 11.78
CA GLN A 255 -2.51 -53.75 12.66
C GLN A 255 -1.65 -54.75 11.88
N HIS A 256 -0.34 -54.77 12.16
CA HIS A 256 0.68 -55.56 11.43
C HIS A 256 0.91 -55.17 9.96
N SER A 257 0.36 -54.05 9.48
CA SER A 257 0.75 -53.50 8.18
C SER A 257 2.19 -53.01 8.19
N ILE A 258 2.84 -53.03 7.03
CA ILE A 258 4.16 -52.40 6.84
C ILE A 258 4.09 -50.89 7.10
N ALA A 259 5.20 -50.30 7.58
CA ALA A 259 5.25 -48.91 8.03
C ALA A 259 4.76 -47.89 6.97
N ASN A 260 5.13 -48.08 5.70
CA ASN A 260 4.69 -47.18 4.62
C ASN A 260 3.17 -47.20 4.42
N ARG A 261 2.54 -48.39 4.53
CA ARG A 261 1.09 -48.54 4.43
C ARG A 261 0.38 -47.87 5.61
N ILE A 262 0.92 -48.02 6.83
CA ILE A 262 0.40 -47.35 8.03
C ILE A 262 0.45 -45.82 7.87
N HIS A 263 1.59 -45.30 7.39
CA HIS A 263 1.77 -43.87 7.11
C HIS A 263 0.72 -43.36 6.11
N ASN A 264 0.52 -44.07 5.01
CA ASN A 264 -0.46 -43.69 3.98
C ASN A 264 -1.90 -43.68 4.50
N ILE A 265 -2.30 -44.71 5.25
CA ILE A 265 -3.63 -44.80 5.87
C ILE A 265 -3.85 -43.63 6.84
N THR A 266 -2.82 -43.32 7.65
CA THR A 266 -2.88 -42.21 8.62
C THR A 266 -3.00 -40.86 7.92
N LEU A 267 -2.17 -40.62 6.89
CA LEU A 267 -2.19 -39.37 6.13
C LEU A 267 -3.52 -39.17 5.40
N ALA A 268 -4.04 -40.20 4.72
CA ALA A 268 -5.33 -40.12 4.04
C ALA A 268 -6.48 -39.89 5.03
N SER A 269 -6.46 -40.55 6.19
CA SER A 269 -7.49 -40.35 7.22
C SER A 269 -7.44 -38.94 7.81
N ALA A 270 -6.24 -38.39 8.06
CA ALA A 270 -6.08 -37.03 8.56
C ALA A 270 -6.59 -35.95 7.58
N ARG A 271 -6.56 -36.22 6.27
CA ARG A 271 -7.14 -35.32 5.25
C ARG A 271 -8.67 -35.31 5.23
N LEU A 272 -9.30 -36.35 5.78
CA LEU A 272 -10.75 -36.51 5.83
C LEU A 272 -11.35 -36.05 7.17
N ASP A 273 -10.51 -35.95 8.20
CA ASP A 273 -10.94 -35.61 9.55
C ASP A 273 -11.52 -34.19 9.61
N GLY A 274 -12.69 -34.06 10.26
CA GLY A 274 -13.37 -32.77 10.44
C GLY A 274 -14.04 -32.17 9.20
N ILE A 275 -14.13 -32.87 8.07
CA ILE A 275 -14.86 -32.37 6.90
C ILE A 275 -16.36 -32.23 7.23
N LEU A 276 -16.90 -31.05 6.96
CA LEU A 276 -18.34 -30.77 7.03
C LEU A 276 -18.93 -30.90 5.62
N ILE A 277 -20.01 -31.68 5.50
CA ILE A 277 -20.75 -31.87 4.25
C ILE A 277 -22.13 -31.23 4.46
N ALA A 278 -22.46 -30.22 3.65
CA ALA A 278 -23.76 -29.55 3.76
C ALA A 278 -24.90 -30.45 3.26
N PRO A 279 -26.16 -30.22 3.69
CA PRO A 279 -27.31 -30.93 3.12
C PRO A 279 -27.34 -30.82 1.59
N ASN A 280 -27.52 -31.96 0.91
CA ASN A 280 -27.51 -32.10 -0.56
C ASN A 280 -26.15 -31.85 -1.25
N GLU A 281 -25.06 -31.68 -0.51
CA GLU A 281 -23.72 -31.58 -1.09
C GLU A 281 -23.21 -32.95 -1.55
N VAL A 282 -22.62 -33.01 -2.74
CA VAL A 282 -21.95 -34.22 -3.24
C VAL A 282 -20.53 -34.27 -2.69
N PHE A 283 -20.27 -35.23 -1.80
CA PHE A 283 -18.93 -35.52 -1.32
C PHE A 283 -18.13 -36.36 -2.32
N SER A 284 -16.86 -36.01 -2.54
CA SER A 284 -15.94 -36.78 -3.38
C SER A 284 -14.69 -37.15 -2.58
N PHE A 285 -14.49 -38.44 -2.35
CA PHE A 285 -13.31 -38.96 -1.65
C PHE A 285 -12.02 -38.50 -2.33
N ASN A 286 -11.92 -38.68 -3.65
CA ASN A 286 -10.72 -38.32 -4.42
C ASN A 286 -10.40 -36.82 -4.32
N LYS A 287 -11.43 -35.96 -4.33
CA LYS A 287 -11.25 -34.52 -4.15
C LYS A 287 -10.76 -34.20 -2.73
N ALA A 288 -11.29 -34.87 -1.72
CA ALA A 288 -10.95 -34.65 -0.32
C ALA A 288 -9.53 -35.13 0.02
N VAL A 289 -9.13 -36.32 -0.44
CA VAL A 289 -7.76 -36.83 -0.20
C VAL A 289 -6.72 -36.19 -1.11
N GLY A 290 -7.12 -35.61 -2.24
CA GLY A 290 -6.23 -34.97 -3.21
C GLY A 290 -5.36 -35.97 -3.99
N ASP A 291 -4.32 -35.46 -4.65
CA ASP A 291 -3.37 -36.29 -5.39
C ASP A 291 -2.67 -37.30 -4.45
N ILE A 292 -2.52 -38.53 -4.90
CA ILE A 292 -1.92 -39.64 -4.15
C ILE A 292 -0.57 -39.95 -4.78
N SER A 293 0.47 -39.25 -4.33
CA SER A 293 1.82 -39.37 -4.86
C SER A 293 2.87 -39.12 -3.79
N ALA A 294 4.12 -39.46 -4.10
CA ALA A 294 5.27 -39.09 -3.28
C ALA A 294 5.32 -37.58 -3.00
N PHE A 295 4.91 -36.73 -3.96
CA PHE A 295 4.91 -35.27 -3.83
C PHE A 295 3.93 -34.78 -2.76
N THR A 296 2.80 -35.46 -2.60
CA THR A 296 1.82 -35.15 -1.57
C THR A 296 2.08 -35.92 -0.28
N GLY A 297 3.24 -36.56 -0.13
CA GLY A 297 3.70 -37.17 1.12
C GLY A 297 3.26 -38.62 1.33
N TYR A 298 2.65 -39.25 0.33
CA TYR A 298 2.43 -40.69 0.35
C TYR A 298 3.72 -41.46 0.08
N LYS A 299 3.79 -42.70 0.58
CA LYS A 299 4.95 -43.58 0.44
C LYS A 299 4.59 -44.79 -0.41
N GLN A 300 5.61 -45.42 -1.00
CA GLN A 300 5.42 -46.65 -1.75
C GLN A 300 4.99 -47.81 -0.85
N ALA A 301 3.92 -48.48 -1.24
CA ALA A 301 3.41 -49.70 -0.63
C ALA A 301 2.70 -50.53 -1.71
N TYR A 302 2.30 -51.77 -1.37
CA TYR A 302 1.59 -52.60 -2.34
C TYR A 302 0.22 -52.01 -2.70
N VAL A 303 -0.01 -51.88 -4.02
CA VAL A 303 -1.25 -51.46 -4.66
C VAL A 303 -1.72 -52.54 -5.63
N ILE A 304 -3.00 -52.51 -6.00
CA ILE A 304 -3.54 -53.39 -7.04
C ILE A 304 -3.68 -52.57 -8.32
N GLU A 305 -2.93 -52.95 -9.34
CA GLU A 305 -2.97 -52.32 -10.66
C GLU A 305 -3.15 -53.41 -11.71
N ASN A 306 -4.16 -53.28 -12.59
CA ASN A 306 -4.49 -54.26 -13.64
C ASN A 306 -4.60 -55.71 -13.12
N GLY A 307 -5.17 -55.89 -11.93
CA GLY A 307 -5.35 -57.20 -11.29
C GLY A 307 -4.08 -57.80 -10.67
N LYS A 308 -2.95 -57.07 -10.65
CA LYS A 308 -1.68 -57.53 -10.06
C LYS A 308 -1.30 -56.67 -8.86
N THR A 309 -0.61 -57.30 -7.90
CA THR A 309 -0.04 -56.59 -6.75
C THR A 309 1.33 -56.05 -7.12
N VAL A 310 1.47 -54.73 -7.16
CA VAL A 310 2.72 -54.03 -7.51
C VAL A 310 3.05 -52.98 -6.46
N LEU A 311 4.29 -52.50 -6.41
CA LEU A 311 4.65 -51.36 -5.56
C LEU A 311 4.22 -50.06 -6.24
N GLY A 312 3.49 -49.22 -5.51
CA GLY A 312 3.04 -47.91 -5.98
C GLY A 312 2.78 -46.95 -4.82
N ASP A 313 2.60 -45.68 -5.14
CA ASP A 313 2.34 -44.65 -4.13
C ASP A 313 0.94 -44.83 -3.53
N GLY A 314 0.82 -44.61 -2.22
CA GLY A 314 -0.48 -44.60 -1.56
C GLY A 314 -1.10 -45.98 -1.32
N GLY A 315 -0.33 -47.07 -1.37
CA GLY A 315 -0.81 -48.37 -0.93
C GLY A 315 -1.44 -48.29 0.47
N GLY A 316 -2.70 -48.70 0.56
CA GLY A 316 -3.55 -48.56 1.76
C GLY A 316 -4.69 -47.54 1.64
N VAL A 317 -4.64 -46.56 0.74
CA VAL A 317 -5.69 -45.51 0.62
C VAL A 317 -7.06 -46.11 0.23
N CYS A 318 -7.09 -47.17 -0.57
CA CYS A 318 -8.33 -47.87 -0.93
C CYS A 318 -9.07 -48.43 0.31
N GLN A 319 -8.33 -48.83 1.35
CA GLN A 319 -8.94 -49.26 2.62
C GLN A 319 -9.63 -48.09 3.31
N VAL A 320 -9.05 -46.88 3.27
CA VAL A 320 -9.66 -45.67 3.85
C VAL A 320 -10.95 -45.33 3.11
N SER A 321 -10.93 -45.35 1.78
CA SER A 321 -12.13 -45.17 0.95
C SER A 321 -13.21 -46.20 1.28
N THR A 322 -12.85 -47.48 1.38
CA THR A 322 -13.80 -48.56 1.76
C THR A 322 -14.35 -48.35 3.18
N THR A 323 -13.52 -47.89 4.11
CA THR A 323 -13.95 -47.62 5.50
C THR A 323 -14.93 -46.45 5.54
N LEU A 324 -14.67 -45.38 4.78
CA LEU A 324 -15.59 -44.26 4.66
C LEU A 324 -16.90 -44.68 3.99
N PHE A 325 -16.84 -45.48 2.93
CA PHE A 325 -18.03 -46.02 2.27
C PHE A 325 -18.91 -46.82 3.23
N ARG A 326 -18.31 -47.70 4.06
CA ARG A 326 -19.03 -48.42 5.12
C ARG A 326 -19.71 -47.46 6.10
N ALA A 327 -19.02 -46.40 6.51
CA ALA A 327 -19.61 -45.40 7.41
C ALA A 327 -20.81 -44.69 6.78
N ALA A 328 -20.73 -44.34 5.50
CA ALA A 328 -21.82 -43.71 4.76
C ALA A 328 -23.01 -44.65 4.55
N LEU A 329 -22.74 -45.91 4.21
CA LEU A 329 -23.75 -46.95 4.06
C LEU A 329 -24.49 -47.21 5.38
N ASP A 330 -23.74 -47.37 6.48
CA ASP A 330 -24.31 -47.57 7.82
C ASP A 330 -25.12 -46.34 8.28
N ALA A 331 -24.79 -45.15 7.77
CA ALA A 331 -25.55 -43.91 8.01
C ALA A 331 -26.81 -43.77 7.14
N GLY A 332 -27.07 -44.71 6.22
CA GLY A 332 -28.21 -44.64 5.30
C GLY A 332 -28.10 -43.50 4.27
N LEU A 333 -26.88 -43.04 3.97
CA LEU A 333 -26.63 -42.03 2.95
C LEU A 333 -26.68 -42.66 1.54
N PRO A 334 -27.18 -41.93 0.52
CA PRO A 334 -27.38 -42.44 -0.83
C PRO A 334 -26.09 -42.74 -1.61
#